data_AF-A0A3D2XI23-F1
#
_entry.id   AF-A0A3D2XI23-F1
#
_cell.length_a   1.000
_cell.length_b   1.000
_cell.length_c   1.000
_cell.angle_alpha   90.00
_cell.angle_beta   90.00
_cell.angle_gamma   90.00
#
_symmetry.space_group_name_H-M   'P 1'
#
loop_
_entity.id
_entity.type
_entity.pdbx_description
1 polymer ?
#
loop_
_entity_poly.entity_id
_entity_poly.type
_entity_poly.pdbx_seq_one_letter_code
_entity_poly.pdbx_strand_id
1 'polypeptide(L)' 'MSETKNTATPLFTKENYKWMLIGGVIIALGFFLMSGGKSSDPNVFDYKEVYGTTRITIA' A
#
# COMPACT_ATOMS: atom_id res chain seq x y z
N MET A 1 -18.85 -5.80 46.99
CA MET A 1 -18.37 -4.92 45.91
C MET A 1 -17.23 -5.64 45.23
N SER A 2 -17.49 -6.34 44.13
CA SER A 2 -16.47 -7.14 43.44
C SER A 2 -15.75 -6.22 42.45
N GLU A 3 -14.49 -5.90 42.71
CA GLU A 3 -13.66 -5.17 41.75
C GLU A 3 -13.47 -6.04 40.50
N THR A 4 -14.12 -5.67 39.39
CA THR A 4 -13.80 -6.20 38.07
C THR A 4 -12.46 -5.63 37.65
N LYS A 5 -11.38 -6.33 37.98
CA LYS A 5 -10.06 -6.04 37.40
C LYS A 5 -10.17 -6.21 35.89
N ASN A 6 -10.23 -5.11 35.16
CA ASN A 6 -10.02 -5.09 33.72
C ASN A 6 -8.61 -5.62 33.47
N THR A 7 -8.48 -6.90 33.14
CA THR A 7 -7.25 -7.48 32.61
C THR A 7 -7.07 -6.93 31.22
N ALA A 8 -6.53 -5.72 31.13
CA ALA A 8 -6.08 -5.12 29.88
C ALA A 8 -5.06 -6.08 29.27
N THR A 9 -5.45 -6.78 28.21
CA THR A 9 -4.52 -7.58 27.44
C THR A 9 -3.48 -6.64 26.85
N PRO A 10 -2.18 -6.90 27.03
CA PRO A 10 -1.14 -6.06 26.46
C PRO A 10 -1.26 -6.11 24.94
N LEU A 11 -1.62 -4.98 24.32
CA LEU A 11 -1.88 -4.87 22.88
C LEU A 11 -0.61 -5.04 22.03
N PHE A 12 0.56 -4.84 22.62
CA PHE A 12 1.86 -4.88 21.96
C PHE A 12 2.65 -6.11 22.37
N THR A 13 2.10 -7.29 22.08
CA THR A 13 2.87 -8.53 22.15
C THR A 13 3.86 -8.59 20.98
N LYS A 14 4.90 -9.43 21.12
CA LYS A 14 5.89 -9.69 20.07
C LYS A 14 5.23 -10.11 18.74
N GLU A 15 4.07 -10.78 18.83
CA GLU A 15 3.30 -11.19 17.66
C GLU A 15 2.63 -10.01 16.96
N ASN A 16 1.99 -9.11 17.70
CA ASN A 16 1.37 -7.92 17.14
C ASN A 16 2.42 -6.98 16.52
N TYR A 17 3.62 -6.92 17.07
CA TYR A 17 4.72 -6.15 16.47
C TYR A 17 5.16 -6.71 15.11
N LYS A 18 5.16 -8.04 14.92
CA LYS A 18 5.43 -8.67 13.61
C LYS A 18 4.37 -8.25 12.59
N TRP A 19 3.08 -8.24 12.97
CA TRP A 19 1.99 -7.79 12.11
C TRP A 19 2.11 -6.31 11.73
N MET A 20 2.49 -5.46 12.67
CA MET A 20 2.74 -4.03 12.42
C MET A 20 3.88 -3.82 11.41
N LEU A 21 4.97 -4.58 11.55
CA LEU A 21 6.12 -4.51 10.64
C LEU A 21 5.75 -4.98 9.22
N ILE A 22 4.98 -6.07 9.10
CA ILE A 22 4.46 -6.55 7.82
C ILE A 22 3.59 -5.48 7.16
N GLY A 23 2.68 -4.85 7.92
CA GLY A 23 1.86 -3.74 7.44
C GLY A 23 2.70 -2.56 6.93
N GLY A 24 3.75 -2.19 7.68
CA GLY A 24 4.69 -1.15 7.27
C GLY A 24 5.41 -1.46 5.95
N VAL A 25 5.85 -2.71 5.76
CA VAL A 25 6.49 -3.15 4.50
C VAL A 25 5.52 -3.07 3.34
N ILE A 26 4.26 -3.51 3.51
CA ILE A 26 3.23 -3.44 2.46
C ILE A 26 2.95 -1.99 2.05
N ILE A 27 2.83 -1.09 3.03
CA ILE A 27 2.62 0.34 2.79
C ILE A 27 3.80 0.94 2.03
N ALA A 28 5.03 0.64 2.46
CA ALA A 28 6.25 1.10 1.78
C ALA A 28 6.33 0.61 0.34
N LEU A 29 5.96 -0.66 0.08
CA LEU A 29 5.88 -1.23 -1.27
C LEU A 29 4.78 -0.57 -2.10
N GLY A 30 3.62 -0.29 -1.51
CA GLY A 30 2.53 0.44 -2.17
C GLY A 30 2.96 1.82 -2.63
N PHE A 31 3.62 2.59 -1.76
CA PHE A 31 4.20 3.89 -2.11
C PHE A 31 5.30 3.78 -3.15
N PHE A 32 6.16 2.75 -3.05
CA PHE A 32 7.21 2.51 -4.03
C PHE A 32 6.64 2.22 -5.42
N LEU A 33 5.59 1.40 -5.52
CA LEU A 33 4.91 1.12 -6.78
C LEU A 33 4.20 2.35 -7.36
N MET A 34 3.58 3.19 -6.51
CA MET A 34 3.00 4.47 -6.94
C MET A 34 4.05 5.45 -7.49
N SER A 35 5.30 5.36 -7.02
CA SER A 35 6.40 6.21 -7.51
C SER A 35 6.90 5.82 -8.91
N GLY A 36 6.54 4.64 -9.42
CA GLY A 36 7.01 4.09 -10.70
C GLY A 36 6.32 4.67 -11.95
N GLY A 37 5.24 5.45 -11.81
CA GLY A 37 4.51 6.06 -12.93
C GLY A 37 5.16 7.31 -13.52
N LYS A 38 6.45 7.57 -13.23
CA LYS A 38 7.17 8.70 -13.81
C LYS A 38 7.64 8.31 -15.21
N SER A 39 6.95 8.81 -16.23
CA SER A 39 7.48 8.82 -17.59
C SER A 39 8.85 9.49 -17.57
N SER A 40 9.87 8.77 -18.05
CA SER A 40 11.26 9.22 -18.03
C SER A 40 11.49 10.49 -18.85
N ASP A 41 10.55 10.84 -19.73
CA ASP A 41 10.63 12.02 -20.56
C ASP A 41 9.24 12.67 -20.72
N PRO A 42 8.92 13.72 -19.94
CA PRO A 42 7.62 14.40 -19.99
C PRO A 42 7.35 15.12 -21.32
N ASN A 43 8.34 15.18 -22.23
CA ASN A 43 8.21 15.74 -23.57
C ASN A 43 8.01 14.68 -24.66
N VAL A 44 8.06 13.39 -24.32
CA VAL A 44 7.84 12.28 -25.26
C VAL A 44 6.49 11.65 -24.94
N PHE A 45 5.52 11.91 -25.81
CA PHE A 45 4.20 11.30 -25.72
C PHE A 45 4.32 9.83 -26.15
N ASP A 46 4.29 8.90 -25.19
CA ASP A 46 4.40 7.47 -25.46
C ASP A 46 3.07 6.96 -26.03
N TYR A 47 2.92 7.05 -27.35
CA TYR A 47 1.70 6.66 -28.09
C TYR A 47 1.25 5.23 -27.76
N LYS A 48 2.16 4.35 -27.35
CA LYS A 48 1.87 2.97 -26.97
C LYS A 48 1.14 2.86 -25.62
N GLU A 49 1.38 3.77 -24.69
CA GLU A 49 0.74 3.80 -23.37
C GLU A 49 -0.65 4.47 -23.43
N VAL A 50 -0.81 5.48 -24.31
CA VAL A 50 -2.08 6.21 -24.48
C VAL A 50 -3.06 5.51 -25.43
N TYR A 51 -2.56 4.92 -26.53
CA TYR A 51 -3.37 4.20 -27.52
C TYR A 51 -3.27 2.67 -27.39
N GLY A 52 -2.81 2.17 -26.24
CA GLY A 52 -2.93 0.76 -25.90
C GLY A 52 -4.41 0.32 -25.94
N THR A 53 -4.67 -0.84 -26.53
CA THR A 53 -6.01 -1.42 -26.79
C THR A 53 -6.96 -1.49 -25.59
N THR A 54 -6.45 -1.30 -24.37
CA THR A 54 -7.24 -1.19 -23.14
C THR A 54 -8.12 0.07 -23.08
N ARG A 55 -7.75 1.18 -23.75
CA ARG A 55 -8.48 2.46 -23.65
C ARG A 55 -9.44 2.74 -24.81
N ILE A 56 -9.24 2.14 -25.99
CA ILE A 56 -10.01 2.49 -27.20
C ILE A 56 -11.09 1.46 -27.52
N THR A 57 -10.93 0.20 -27.11
CA THR A 57 -11.87 -0.88 -27.45
C THR A 57 -12.92 -1.16 -26.36
N ILE A 58 -12.82 -0.52 -25.18
CA ILE A 58 -13.79 -0.65 -24.06
C ILE A 58 -14.50 0.69 -23.80
N ALA A 59 -14.68 1.53 -24.83
CA ALA A 59 -15.61 2.66 -24.79
C ALA A 59 -16.85 2.34 -25.63
#